data_AF-A0AAD6T0B9-F1
#
_entry.id   AF-A0AAD6T0B9-F1
#
_cell.length_a   1.000
_cell.length_b   1.000
_cell.length_c   1.000
_cell.angle_alpha   90.00
_cell.angle_beta   90.00
_cell.angle_gamma   90.00
#
_symmetry.space_group_name_H-M   'P 1'
#
loop_
_entity.id
_entity.type
_entity.pdbx_description
1 polymer ?
#
loop_
_entity_poly.entity_id
_entity_poly.type
_entity_poly.pdbx_seq_one_letter_code
_entity_poly.pdbx_strand_id
1 'polypeptide(L)'
;MLLTTVLFATSLPVCLVSLALGVRAPALPSASFLNGRRAANESYLEALSETQRQVFDYVLDALDENFSPPFLFNSPRYSAWYAVGLLARNGKGDVATASQILKDVISFQFTDPNTDWYGTFKDVPSAPDPGDVYPPRLYTSYDTNIGLFVCTSFIIIMEEFQHMLEPSLVTLIKKSMYNATVGDGYRVGGFNGDGYSAGGFIGDNLYPIYSNPWYMRVMAATYVGKMMGDTNMSYWGDQWAAEAVASFNLYGTLAEFNCGTYTGVTLYALSLWGYMPKNSTIVKHAKDIIAKTWTSIGMFYNPTLHTLGGPWDRTYGYDMRAYYGILGGQIAGIIGGIEDGNAPLPRPIVGSEHFGDAAANVLTPLIAKFNDPYVPAAALAQLKGLSTSHAYSAQAVSPPWDNPTVPRNYTSWTAPGLSIGAIASDEKVIGGAATNQAAYVPASIIWSTGTQTVWFNMYPTSGTISAAASHTGLTIAYPTSAAFNSTLTSNVMTFLFGGFPHLSLPANFLAVANGTSTGTLPNLRLTLSGNVVSAGTRTLVYGAGSINDLPYYNLTYAFGDLGGAVPQIVIAVEKI
;
A
#
# COMPACT_ATOMS: atom_id res chain seq x y z
N MET A 1 -18.87 -53.83 -38.82
CA MET A 1 -19.08 -55.23 -39.26
C MET A 1 -17.71 -55.90 -39.28
N LEU A 2 -17.43 -56.76 -38.27
CA LEU A 2 -16.15 -57.45 -37.93
C LEU A 2 -14.91 -56.54 -37.73
N LEU A 3 -13.93 -56.72 -36.81
CA LEU A 3 -13.35 -57.78 -35.93
C LEU A 3 -12.04 -58.45 -36.41
N THR A 4 -10.92 -58.12 -35.72
CA THR A 4 -9.63 -58.85 -35.44
C THR A 4 -8.67 -57.83 -34.77
N THR A 5 -7.96 -58.02 -33.64
CA THR A 5 -7.82 -59.11 -32.64
C THR A 5 -7.03 -60.35 -33.12
N VAL A 6 -6.06 -60.94 -32.38
CA VAL A 6 -5.54 -60.73 -31.00
C VAL A 6 -4.11 -60.10 -31.02
N LEU A 7 -3.01 -60.40 -30.27
CA LEU A 7 -2.60 -61.36 -29.21
C LEU A 7 -1.51 -60.70 -28.28
N PHE A 8 -0.59 -61.46 -27.67
CA PHE A 8 0.36 -61.05 -26.61
C PHE A 8 1.75 -61.74 -26.72
N ALA A 9 2.80 -61.12 -26.15
CA ALA A 9 3.90 -61.82 -25.46
C ALA A 9 4.74 -60.91 -24.52
N THR A 10 4.82 -61.27 -23.23
CA THR A 10 5.98 -61.26 -22.27
C THR A 10 7.13 -60.23 -22.37
N SER A 11 7.83 -59.78 -21.30
CA SER A 11 7.63 -59.57 -19.84
C SER A 11 9.02 -59.32 -19.16
N LEU A 12 9.04 -58.97 -17.86
CA LEU A 12 10.21 -58.96 -16.93
C LEU A 12 11.17 -57.72 -17.00
N PRO A 13 11.92 -57.40 -15.92
CA PRO A 13 11.91 -56.01 -15.41
C PRO A 13 13.30 -55.36 -15.19
N VAL A 14 13.29 -54.09 -14.76
CA VAL A 14 14.44 -53.39 -14.15
C VAL A 14 14.07 -52.89 -12.76
N CYS A 15 14.93 -53.14 -11.76
CA CYS A 15 14.72 -52.68 -10.39
C CYS A 15 15.08 -51.20 -10.22
N LEU A 16 14.21 -50.44 -9.55
CA LEU A 16 14.55 -49.14 -8.98
C LEU A 16 14.96 -49.34 -7.51
N VAL A 17 16.23 -49.07 -7.20
CA VAL A 17 16.77 -49.16 -5.82
C VAL A 17 16.56 -47.82 -5.12
N SER A 18 15.58 -47.76 -4.22
CA SER A 18 15.32 -46.59 -3.39
C SER A 18 16.32 -46.48 -2.24
N LEU A 19 17.35 -45.61 -2.36
CA LEU A 19 18.14 -45.20 -1.20
C LEU A 19 17.33 -44.24 -0.31
N ALA A 20 16.91 -44.71 0.86
CA ALA A 20 16.25 -43.90 1.86
C ALA A 20 17.28 -43.11 2.71
N LEU A 21 17.56 -41.86 2.34
CA LEU A 21 18.22 -40.90 3.21
C LEU A 21 17.17 -40.19 4.08
N GLY A 22 17.08 -40.60 5.35
CA GLY A 22 16.05 -40.15 6.28
C GLY A 22 16.27 -38.74 6.83
N VAL A 23 15.86 -37.71 6.08
CA VAL A 23 15.66 -36.36 6.62
C VAL A 23 14.20 -36.21 7.03
N ARG A 24 13.93 -36.14 8.34
CA ARG A 24 12.60 -35.78 8.85
C ARG A 24 12.32 -34.31 8.56
N ALA A 25 11.49 -34.02 7.56
CA ALA A 25 10.80 -32.74 7.51
C ALA A 25 9.96 -32.57 8.81
N PRO A 26 9.92 -31.36 9.43
CA PRO A 26 8.99 -31.08 10.51
C PRO A 26 7.56 -31.29 10.03
N ALA A 27 6.75 -32.03 10.80
CA ALA A 27 5.32 -32.14 10.50
C ALA A 27 4.67 -30.77 10.72
N LEU A 28 4.05 -30.22 9.68
CA LEU A 28 3.20 -29.04 9.80
C LEU A 28 2.11 -29.31 10.84
N PRO A 29 1.88 -28.42 11.83
CA PRO A 29 0.81 -28.60 12.79
C PRO A 29 -0.55 -28.74 12.10
N SER A 30 -1.34 -29.75 12.49
CA SER A 30 -2.69 -29.94 11.98
C SER A 30 -3.55 -28.72 12.31
N ALA A 31 -4.44 -28.33 11.37
CA ALA A 31 -5.30 -27.14 11.49
C ALA A 31 -6.46 -27.28 12.51
N SER A 32 -6.21 -27.97 13.62
CA SER A 32 -7.17 -28.33 14.67
C SER A 32 -7.29 -27.30 15.82
N PHE A 33 -6.43 -26.27 15.85
CA PHE A 33 -6.41 -25.27 16.93
C PHE A 33 -7.46 -24.15 16.83
N LEU A 34 -8.19 -24.03 15.72
CA LEU A 34 -9.01 -22.84 15.42
C LEU A 34 -10.49 -22.87 15.91
N ASN A 35 -10.88 -23.85 16.73
CA ASN A 35 -12.27 -24.00 17.20
C ASN A 35 -12.45 -23.96 18.73
N GLY A 36 -11.41 -23.61 19.49
CA GLY A 36 -11.52 -23.38 20.93
C GLY A 36 -12.03 -21.96 21.23
N ARG A 37 -13.24 -21.82 21.82
CA ARG A 37 -13.59 -20.60 22.55
C ARG A 37 -12.63 -20.49 23.74
N ARG A 38 -11.85 -19.40 23.84
CA ARG A 38 -10.98 -19.15 24.99
C ARG A 38 -11.80 -18.99 26.28
N ALA A 39 -11.14 -19.21 27.41
CA ALA A 39 -11.70 -18.81 28.69
C ALA A 39 -11.72 -17.27 28.78
N ALA A 40 -12.74 -16.69 29.41
CA ALA A 40 -12.98 -15.24 29.45
C ALA A 40 -11.94 -14.40 30.25
N ASN A 41 -10.84 -15.03 30.70
CA ASN A 41 -9.79 -14.41 31.52
C ASN A 41 -8.39 -14.48 30.88
N GLU A 42 -8.21 -15.15 29.73
CA GLU A 42 -6.94 -15.11 28.98
C GLU A 42 -6.88 -13.83 28.15
N SER A 43 -5.75 -13.11 28.15
CA SER A 43 -5.61 -11.92 27.32
C SER A 43 -5.54 -12.30 25.85
N TYR A 44 -6.11 -11.48 24.96
CA TYR A 44 -5.95 -11.71 23.53
C TYR A 44 -4.47 -11.64 23.13
N LEU A 45 -3.73 -10.68 23.73
CA LEU A 45 -2.33 -10.36 23.44
C LEU A 45 -1.35 -11.49 23.79
N GLU A 46 -1.70 -12.38 24.72
CA GLU A 46 -0.87 -13.54 25.12
C GLU A 46 -0.71 -14.59 24.01
N ALA A 47 -1.49 -14.50 22.93
CA ALA A 47 -1.41 -15.37 21.77
C ALA A 47 -0.87 -14.67 20.50
N LEU A 48 -0.44 -13.41 20.61
CA LEU A 48 0.38 -12.78 19.57
C LEU A 48 1.81 -13.33 19.69
N SER A 49 2.55 -13.38 18.57
CA SER A 49 4.00 -13.55 18.65
C SER A 49 4.63 -12.32 19.30
N GLU A 50 5.79 -12.49 19.93
CA GLU A 50 6.53 -11.43 20.63
C GLU A 50 6.69 -10.16 19.77
N THR A 51 7.08 -10.32 18.51
CA THR A 51 7.26 -9.21 17.54
C THR A 51 5.95 -8.53 17.15
N GLN A 52 4.87 -9.30 16.94
CA GLN A 52 3.54 -8.74 16.67
C GLN A 52 2.98 -8.00 17.91
N ARG A 53 3.28 -8.49 19.12
CA ARG A 53 2.92 -7.80 20.35
C ARG A 53 3.76 -6.54 20.57
N GLN A 54 5.07 -6.55 20.29
CA GLN A 54 5.91 -5.35 20.33
C GLN A 54 5.36 -4.25 19.43
N VAL A 55 4.88 -4.58 18.21
CA VAL A 55 4.20 -3.63 17.32
C VAL A 55 2.90 -3.11 17.92
N PHE A 56 2.09 -3.99 18.51
CA PHE A 56 0.81 -3.62 19.13
C PHE A 56 1.00 -2.67 20.33
N ASP A 57 1.82 -3.07 21.31
CA ASP A 57 2.06 -2.33 22.54
C ASP A 57 2.74 -0.97 22.23
N TYR A 58 3.77 -0.94 21.38
CA TYR A 58 4.48 0.29 20.99
C TYR A 58 3.58 1.36 20.34
N VAL A 59 2.56 0.92 19.60
CA VAL A 59 1.62 1.83 18.96
C VAL A 59 0.50 2.20 19.92
N LEU A 60 -0.05 1.25 20.69
CA LEU A 60 -1.17 1.53 21.59
C LEU A 60 -0.80 2.58 22.65
N ASP A 61 0.40 2.52 23.22
CA ASP A 61 0.90 3.55 24.14
C ASP A 61 0.89 4.95 23.49
N ALA A 62 1.32 5.05 22.22
CA ALA A 62 1.29 6.28 21.44
C ALA A 62 -0.13 6.75 21.08
N LEU A 63 -1.13 5.85 21.02
CA LEU A 63 -2.54 6.22 20.84
C LEU A 63 -3.16 6.71 22.15
N ASP A 64 -2.86 6.04 23.28
CA ASP A 64 -3.30 6.44 24.62
C ASP A 64 -2.80 7.87 24.95
N GLU A 65 -1.54 8.21 24.64
CA GLU A 65 -0.97 9.56 24.79
C GLU A 65 -1.70 10.64 23.97
N ASN A 66 -2.32 10.26 22.84
CA ASN A 66 -2.96 11.17 21.89
C ASN A 66 -4.50 11.13 21.93
N PHE A 67 -5.11 10.29 22.79
CA PHE A 67 -6.55 10.16 22.88
C PHE A 67 -7.19 11.26 23.74
N SER A 68 -7.84 12.22 23.08
CA SER A 68 -8.80 13.12 23.70
C SER A 68 -10.22 12.65 23.39
N PRO A 69 -11.07 12.32 24.39
CA PRO A 69 -12.49 12.06 24.15
C PRO A 69 -13.18 13.23 23.42
N PRO A 70 -14.15 12.96 22.51
CA PRO A 70 -14.65 11.63 22.14
C PRO A 70 -13.80 10.89 21.08
N PHE A 71 -12.87 11.55 20.38
CA PHE A 71 -12.22 11.01 19.18
C PHE A 71 -10.69 11.14 19.18
N LEU A 72 -10.02 10.00 18.98
CA LEU A 72 -8.60 9.97 18.63
C LEU A 72 -8.37 10.77 17.34
N PHE A 73 -7.37 11.67 17.37
CA PHE A 73 -7.02 12.60 16.27
C PHE A 73 -8.20 13.41 15.70
N ASN A 74 -9.30 13.58 16.45
CA ASN A 74 -10.54 14.18 15.95
C ASN A 74 -11.06 13.51 14.65
N SER A 75 -10.94 12.17 14.51
CA SER A 75 -11.52 11.43 13.39
C SER A 75 -12.21 10.13 13.87
N PRO A 76 -13.46 9.87 13.43
CA PRO A 76 -14.14 8.59 13.70
C PRO A 76 -13.40 7.38 13.12
N ARG A 77 -12.63 7.54 12.03
CA ARG A 77 -11.84 6.47 11.40
C ARG A 77 -10.81 5.88 12.37
N TYR A 78 -9.89 6.71 12.86
CA TYR A 78 -8.83 6.26 13.78
C TYR A 78 -9.41 5.87 15.15
N SER A 79 -10.50 6.50 15.57
CA SER A 79 -11.23 6.14 16.79
C SER A 79 -11.84 4.74 16.73
N ALA A 80 -12.42 4.35 15.58
CA ALA A 80 -12.94 3.00 15.34
C ALA A 80 -11.82 1.92 15.31
N TRP A 81 -10.58 2.32 15.10
CA TRP A 81 -9.41 1.43 15.14
C TRP A 81 -8.88 1.29 16.57
N TYR A 82 -8.68 2.42 17.26
CA TYR A 82 -8.28 2.48 18.67
C TYR A 82 -9.24 1.73 19.60
N ALA A 83 -10.55 1.77 19.34
CA ALA A 83 -11.54 0.97 20.06
C ALA A 83 -11.27 -0.55 19.97
N VAL A 84 -10.68 -1.05 18.87
CA VAL A 84 -10.25 -2.46 18.77
C VAL A 84 -9.02 -2.73 19.64
N GLY A 85 -8.06 -1.80 19.65
CA GLY A 85 -6.87 -1.89 20.51
C GLY A 85 -7.22 -1.94 21.99
N LEU A 86 -8.12 -1.07 22.45
CA LEU A 86 -8.66 -1.08 23.80
C LEU A 86 -9.33 -2.44 24.15
N LEU A 87 -10.16 -2.99 23.26
CA LEU A 87 -10.80 -4.29 23.48
C LEU A 87 -9.81 -5.47 23.47
N ALA A 88 -8.75 -5.40 22.66
CA ALA A 88 -7.69 -6.40 22.63
C ALA A 88 -6.78 -6.34 23.88
N ARG A 89 -6.50 -5.15 24.41
CA ARG A 89 -5.77 -4.94 25.68
C ARG A 89 -6.60 -5.39 26.89
N ASN A 90 -7.90 -5.06 26.90
CA ASN A 90 -8.85 -5.38 27.98
C ASN A 90 -8.35 -4.93 29.37
N GLY A 91 -7.70 -3.76 29.43
CA GLY A 91 -7.24 -3.12 30.64
C GLY A 91 -8.36 -2.46 31.45
N LYS A 92 -8.00 -1.88 32.59
CA LYS A 92 -8.95 -1.31 33.56
C LYS A 92 -9.67 -0.07 33.00
N GLY A 93 -10.85 -0.30 32.43
CA GLY A 93 -11.72 0.73 31.87
C GLY A 93 -11.79 0.71 30.34
N ASP A 94 -10.89 -0.02 29.67
CA ASP A 94 -10.78 -0.05 28.21
C ASP A 94 -12.10 -0.44 27.53
N VAL A 95 -12.78 -1.47 28.01
CA VAL A 95 -14.09 -1.92 27.49
C VAL A 95 -15.16 -0.82 27.60
N ALA A 96 -15.14 -0.02 28.65
CA ALA A 96 -16.09 1.08 28.83
C ALA A 96 -15.76 2.26 27.90
N THR A 97 -14.48 2.62 27.78
CA THR A 97 -13.98 3.66 26.87
C THR A 97 -14.26 3.29 25.41
N ALA A 98 -13.92 2.07 24.99
CA ALA A 98 -14.24 1.54 23.67
C ALA A 98 -15.76 1.49 23.44
N SER A 99 -16.55 1.05 24.41
CA SER A 99 -18.02 1.05 24.32
C SER A 99 -18.63 2.45 24.23
N GLN A 100 -17.90 3.50 24.58
CA GLN A 100 -18.33 4.89 24.37
C GLN A 100 -17.89 5.38 23.00
N ILE A 101 -16.61 5.23 22.65
CA ILE A 101 -16.06 5.55 21.32
C ILE A 101 -16.89 4.91 20.20
N LEU A 102 -17.31 3.65 20.34
CA LEU A 102 -18.11 2.95 19.33
C LEU A 102 -19.51 3.55 19.14
N LYS A 103 -20.12 4.15 20.18
CA LYS A 103 -21.38 4.89 20.04
C LYS A 103 -21.12 6.24 19.37
N ASP A 104 -20.05 6.93 19.78
CA ASP A 104 -19.70 8.25 19.29
C ASP A 104 -19.37 8.17 17.79
N VAL A 105 -18.54 7.20 17.37
CA VAL A 105 -18.26 6.90 15.94
C VAL A 105 -19.56 6.66 15.16
N ILE A 106 -20.46 5.80 15.67
CA ILE A 106 -21.69 5.46 14.94
C ILE A 106 -22.68 6.64 14.89
N SER A 107 -22.64 7.58 15.83
CA SER A 107 -23.44 8.81 15.75
C SER A 107 -22.99 9.80 14.67
N PHE A 108 -21.79 9.60 14.11
CA PHE A 108 -21.25 10.36 12.96
C PHE A 108 -21.35 9.59 11.63
N GLN A 109 -22.13 8.50 11.56
CA GLN A 109 -22.48 7.84 10.30
C GLN A 109 -23.61 8.61 9.58
N PHE A 110 -23.49 8.78 8.27
CA PHE A 110 -24.56 9.34 7.45
C PHE A 110 -25.63 8.28 7.14
N THR A 111 -26.89 8.55 7.53
CA THR A 111 -27.97 7.55 7.49
C THR A 111 -29.14 7.87 6.56
N ASP A 112 -29.07 8.94 5.76
CA ASP A 112 -30.04 9.20 4.70
C ASP A 112 -29.68 8.35 3.46
N PRO A 113 -30.52 7.38 3.04
CA PRO A 113 -30.21 6.53 1.89
C PRO A 113 -30.30 7.25 0.53
N ASN A 114 -30.73 8.51 0.49
CA ASN A 114 -30.90 9.29 -0.74
C ASN A 114 -29.65 10.11 -1.13
N THR A 115 -28.54 10.01 -0.39
CA THR A 115 -27.30 10.76 -0.67
C THR A 115 -26.16 9.86 -1.14
N ASP A 116 -25.28 10.40 -2.00
CA ASP A 116 -24.09 9.69 -2.52
C ASP A 116 -23.12 9.23 -1.41
N TRP A 117 -23.24 9.85 -0.23
CA TRP A 117 -22.41 9.61 0.95
C TRP A 117 -23.13 8.83 2.05
N TYR A 118 -24.24 8.16 1.73
CA TYR A 118 -24.90 7.22 2.64
C TYR A 118 -23.91 6.17 3.17
N GLY A 119 -24.06 5.77 4.44
CA GLY A 119 -23.31 4.67 5.05
C GLY A 119 -21.85 4.98 5.42
N THR A 120 -21.19 5.96 4.79
CA THR A 120 -19.89 6.44 5.27
C THR A 120 -20.04 7.29 6.53
N PHE A 121 -18.91 7.69 7.10
CA PHE A 121 -18.83 8.51 8.30
C PHE A 121 -18.18 9.85 7.96
N LYS A 122 -18.50 10.86 8.76
CA LYS A 122 -17.87 12.19 8.68
C LYS A 122 -16.40 12.11 9.14
N ASP A 123 -15.46 12.53 8.30
CA ASP A 123 -14.03 12.44 8.66
C ASP A 123 -13.63 13.45 9.75
N VAL A 124 -14.08 14.70 9.56
CA VAL A 124 -13.82 15.82 10.47
C VAL A 124 -15.12 16.16 11.21
N PRO A 125 -15.31 15.75 12.48
CA PRO A 125 -16.55 15.94 13.25
C PRO A 125 -17.05 17.39 13.28
N SER A 126 -16.12 18.35 13.29
CA SER A 126 -16.37 19.80 13.37
C SER A 126 -16.68 20.48 12.04
N ALA A 127 -16.62 19.79 10.90
CA ALA A 127 -17.09 20.31 9.63
C ALA A 127 -18.62 20.48 9.61
N PRO A 128 -19.23 21.24 8.68
CA PRO A 128 -20.62 21.04 8.31
C PRO A 128 -20.80 19.69 7.59
N ASP A 129 -22.04 19.22 7.48
CA ASP A 129 -22.37 18.08 6.60
C ASP A 129 -22.47 18.55 5.13
N PRO A 130 -22.34 17.65 4.13
CA PRO A 130 -22.41 18.04 2.72
C PRO A 130 -23.77 18.65 2.34
N GLY A 131 -23.76 19.75 1.60
CA GLY A 131 -24.96 20.51 1.19
C GLY A 131 -24.61 21.83 0.50
N ASP A 132 -25.57 22.72 0.28
CA ASP A 132 -25.40 23.94 -0.54
C ASP A 132 -24.19 24.81 -0.18
N VAL A 133 -23.90 24.95 1.12
CA VAL A 133 -22.76 25.75 1.64
C VAL A 133 -21.44 24.97 1.73
N TYR A 134 -21.48 23.64 1.61
CA TYR A 134 -20.32 22.75 1.59
C TYR A 134 -20.56 21.63 0.55
N PRO A 135 -20.44 21.94 -0.77
CA PRO A 135 -21.00 21.12 -1.82
C PRO A 135 -20.52 19.65 -1.78
N PRO A 136 -21.42 18.66 -2.01
CA PRO A 136 -21.06 17.24 -2.07
C PRO A 136 -19.97 16.95 -3.09
N ARG A 137 -18.79 16.54 -2.60
CA ARG A 137 -17.54 16.35 -3.35
C ARG A 137 -16.74 15.22 -2.73
N LEU A 138 -16.59 14.12 -3.48
CA LEU A 138 -15.81 12.96 -3.06
C LEU A 138 -14.35 13.36 -2.77
N TYR A 139 -13.82 12.88 -1.65
CA TYR A 139 -12.50 13.21 -1.10
C TYR A 139 -12.32 14.69 -0.68
N THR A 140 -13.41 15.45 -0.50
CA THR A 140 -13.36 16.86 -0.09
C THR A 140 -14.39 17.24 0.97
N SER A 141 -15.67 16.87 0.80
CA SER A 141 -16.73 17.04 1.81
C SER A 141 -17.26 15.73 2.38
N TYR A 142 -17.00 14.62 1.69
CA TYR A 142 -17.13 13.26 2.22
C TYR A 142 -16.05 12.35 1.63
N ASP A 143 -15.66 11.31 2.37
CA ASP A 143 -14.89 10.18 1.86
C ASP A 143 -15.65 8.88 2.15
N THR A 144 -16.01 8.14 1.10
CA THR A 144 -16.70 6.85 1.19
C THR A 144 -15.78 5.70 1.63
N ASN A 145 -14.45 5.84 1.53
CA ASN A 145 -13.48 4.87 2.06
C ASN A 145 -13.56 4.75 3.59
N ILE A 146 -14.04 5.77 4.30
CA ILE A 146 -14.15 5.75 5.76
C ILE A 146 -15.17 4.70 6.22
N GLY A 147 -16.29 4.55 5.49
CA GLY A 147 -17.24 3.45 5.68
C GLY A 147 -16.57 2.08 5.66
N LEU A 148 -15.63 1.87 4.73
CA LEU A 148 -14.84 0.65 4.62
C LEU A 148 -13.81 0.49 5.75
N PHE A 149 -13.08 1.55 6.10
CA PHE A 149 -12.09 1.52 7.19
C PHE A 149 -12.72 1.25 8.57
N VAL A 150 -13.93 1.77 8.82
CA VAL A 150 -14.69 1.54 10.06
C VAL A 150 -15.37 0.16 10.04
N CYS A 151 -16.03 -0.20 8.93
CA CYS A 151 -16.68 -1.52 8.81
C CYS A 151 -15.66 -2.67 8.96
N THR A 152 -14.46 -2.56 8.37
CA THR A 152 -13.43 -3.59 8.50
C THR A 152 -12.84 -3.71 9.90
N SER A 153 -12.68 -2.62 10.67
CA SER A 153 -12.27 -2.75 12.08
C SER A 153 -13.40 -3.35 12.93
N PHE A 154 -14.66 -3.05 12.61
CA PHE A 154 -15.82 -3.67 13.24
C PHE A 154 -15.93 -5.18 12.96
N ILE A 155 -15.36 -5.71 11.87
CA ILE A 155 -15.26 -7.17 11.66
C ILE A 155 -14.43 -7.83 12.77
N ILE A 156 -13.31 -7.22 13.16
CA ILE A 156 -12.43 -7.74 14.24
C ILE A 156 -13.18 -7.68 15.59
N ILE A 157 -13.87 -6.56 15.87
CA ILE A 157 -14.73 -6.45 17.06
C ILE A 157 -15.80 -7.53 17.05
N MET A 158 -16.45 -7.78 15.92
CA MET A 158 -17.54 -8.74 15.83
C MET A 158 -17.07 -10.18 16.04
N GLU A 159 -15.95 -10.62 15.46
CA GLU A 159 -15.51 -12.02 15.61
C GLU A 159 -14.77 -12.28 16.94
N GLU A 160 -13.94 -11.33 17.42
CA GLU A 160 -13.12 -11.54 18.62
C GLU A 160 -13.73 -10.95 19.91
N PHE A 161 -14.32 -9.76 19.85
CA PHE A 161 -14.61 -8.94 21.05
C PHE A 161 -16.10 -8.68 21.35
N GLN A 162 -17.05 -9.09 20.51
CA GLN A 162 -18.49 -8.80 20.70
C GLN A 162 -19.04 -9.31 22.06
N HIS A 163 -18.38 -10.31 22.64
CA HIS A 163 -18.73 -10.91 23.92
C HIS A 163 -18.43 -10.02 25.14
N MET A 164 -17.64 -8.95 24.97
CA MET A 164 -17.34 -7.94 25.98
C MET A 164 -18.33 -6.75 25.94
N LEU A 165 -19.16 -6.65 24.91
CA LEU A 165 -19.99 -5.49 24.63
C LEU A 165 -21.46 -5.72 25.00
N GLU A 166 -22.13 -4.64 25.40
CA GLU A 166 -23.58 -4.64 25.63
C GLU A 166 -24.37 -5.09 24.38
N PRO A 167 -25.38 -5.97 24.49
CA PRO A 167 -26.12 -6.48 23.32
C PRO A 167 -26.78 -5.39 22.46
N SER A 168 -27.14 -4.25 23.07
CA SER A 168 -27.64 -3.06 22.37
C SER A 168 -26.57 -2.39 21.51
N LEU A 169 -25.33 -2.30 21.99
CA LEU A 169 -24.18 -1.81 21.23
C LEU A 169 -23.78 -2.78 20.11
N VAL A 170 -23.78 -4.09 20.36
CA VAL A 170 -23.56 -5.10 19.31
C VAL A 170 -24.62 -4.97 18.21
N THR A 171 -25.87 -4.70 18.56
CA THR A 171 -26.96 -4.45 17.59
C THR A 171 -26.74 -3.16 16.80
N LEU A 172 -26.27 -2.09 17.45
CA LEU A 172 -25.94 -0.81 16.83
C LEU A 172 -24.77 -0.94 15.83
N ILE A 173 -23.71 -1.65 16.21
CA ILE A 173 -22.56 -1.98 15.35
C ILE A 173 -23.03 -2.73 14.10
N LYS A 174 -23.84 -3.79 14.25
CA LYS A 174 -24.38 -4.55 13.10
C LYS A 174 -25.18 -3.68 12.12
N LYS A 175 -26.03 -2.79 12.64
CA LYS A 175 -26.77 -1.83 11.81
C LYS A 175 -25.83 -0.87 11.07
N SER A 176 -24.78 -0.40 11.74
CA SER A 176 -23.81 0.51 11.15
C SER A 176 -22.96 -0.16 10.06
N MET A 177 -22.52 -1.40 10.26
CA MET A 177 -21.86 -2.21 9.23
C MET A 177 -22.76 -2.45 8.01
N TYR A 178 -24.05 -2.72 8.24
CA TYR A 178 -25.03 -2.85 7.15
C TYR A 178 -25.18 -1.55 6.35
N ASN A 179 -25.41 -0.41 7.02
CA ASN A 179 -25.47 0.90 6.36
C ASN A 179 -24.22 1.16 5.51
N ALA A 180 -23.03 0.96 6.08
CA ALA A 180 -21.75 1.18 5.40
C ALA A 180 -21.56 0.30 4.16
N THR A 181 -22.05 -0.95 4.21
CA THR A 181 -21.92 -1.91 3.12
C THR A 181 -22.94 -1.66 2.00
N VAL A 182 -24.14 -1.17 2.34
CA VAL A 182 -25.13 -0.72 1.34
C VAL A 182 -24.67 0.58 0.67
N GLY A 183 -24.16 1.54 1.45
CA GLY A 183 -23.61 2.80 0.94
C GLY A 183 -22.36 2.61 0.08
N ASP A 184 -21.45 1.70 0.44
CA ASP A 184 -20.36 1.32 -0.46
C ASP A 184 -20.89 0.72 -1.78
N GLY A 185 -22.03 0.02 -1.75
CA GLY A 185 -22.72 -0.45 -2.95
C GLY A 185 -23.21 0.64 -3.91
N TYR A 186 -23.25 1.91 -3.50
CA TYR A 186 -23.56 3.04 -4.39
C TYR A 186 -22.35 3.44 -5.26
N ARG A 187 -21.13 3.05 -4.87
CA ARG A 187 -19.89 3.44 -5.54
C ARG A 187 -19.68 2.65 -6.83
N VAL A 188 -19.74 3.35 -7.96
CA VAL A 188 -19.53 2.78 -9.30
C VAL A 188 -18.45 3.58 -10.03
N GLY A 189 -17.32 2.94 -10.34
CA GLY A 189 -16.22 3.56 -11.08
C GLY A 189 -16.68 4.21 -12.39
N GLY A 190 -16.32 5.48 -12.59
CA GLY A 190 -16.67 6.26 -13.78
C GLY A 190 -18.09 6.82 -13.81
N PHE A 191 -18.92 6.56 -12.79
CA PHE A 191 -20.23 7.20 -12.66
C PHE A 191 -20.06 8.71 -12.45
N ASN A 192 -20.76 9.53 -13.25
CA ASN A 192 -20.55 10.98 -13.40
C ASN A 192 -19.15 11.43 -13.90
N GLY A 193 -18.24 10.50 -14.23
CA GLY A 193 -16.92 10.76 -14.83
C GLY A 193 -15.76 10.09 -14.09
N ASP A 194 -14.55 10.27 -14.61
CA ASP A 194 -13.29 10.01 -13.90
C ASP A 194 -12.45 11.31 -13.88
N GLY A 195 -11.80 11.62 -12.76
CA GLY A 195 -10.68 12.57 -12.72
C GLY A 195 -10.85 13.69 -11.69
N TYR A 196 -9.92 14.67 -11.71
CA TYR A 196 -9.91 15.77 -10.75
C TYR A 196 -10.32 17.10 -11.39
N SER A 197 -11.19 17.84 -10.70
CA SER A 197 -11.61 19.21 -11.07
C SER A 197 -10.97 20.26 -10.17
N ALA A 198 -11.12 21.54 -10.51
CA ALA A 198 -10.73 22.66 -9.65
C ALA A 198 -11.46 22.72 -8.29
N GLY A 199 -12.35 21.76 -7.98
CA GLY A 199 -12.98 21.59 -6.68
C GLY A 199 -13.00 20.13 -6.18
N GLY A 200 -12.05 19.28 -6.56
CA GLY A 200 -12.03 17.87 -6.12
C GLY A 200 -12.44 16.87 -7.18
N PHE A 201 -12.57 15.60 -6.80
CA PHE A 201 -12.80 14.50 -7.74
C PHE A 201 -14.17 14.60 -8.43
N ILE A 202 -14.22 14.16 -9.69
CA ILE A 202 -15.42 14.06 -10.52
C ILE A 202 -15.82 12.58 -10.58
N GLY A 203 -17.01 12.24 -10.09
CA GLY A 203 -17.49 10.87 -10.04
C GLY A 203 -16.87 10.04 -8.92
N ASP A 204 -16.82 8.72 -9.09
CA ASP A 204 -16.13 7.78 -8.21
C ASP A 204 -15.07 6.99 -8.99
N ASN A 205 -13.94 6.69 -8.35
CA ASN A 205 -12.80 5.95 -8.90
C ASN A 205 -12.68 4.52 -8.34
N LEU A 206 -13.69 3.99 -7.63
CA LEU A 206 -13.68 2.62 -7.14
C LEU A 206 -13.90 1.59 -8.26
N TYR A 207 -12.79 1.25 -8.91
CA TYR A 207 -12.63 0.10 -9.81
C TYR A 207 -11.87 -1.05 -9.10
N PRO A 208 -11.92 -2.29 -9.60
CA PRO A 208 -11.19 -3.45 -9.06
C PRO A 208 -9.69 -3.25 -8.82
N ILE A 209 -9.07 -2.33 -9.55
CA ILE A 209 -7.63 -2.03 -9.45
C ILE A 209 -7.30 -0.98 -8.40
N TYR A 210 -8.28 -0.22 -7.89
CA TYR A 210 -8.05 0.71 -6.78
C TYR A 210 -7.95 -0.10 -5.49
N SER A 211 -6.75 -0.65 -5.29
CA SER A 211 -6.56 -1.95 -4.64
C SER A 211 -7.05 -1.93 -3.19
N ASN A 212 -6.65 -0.92 -2.42
CA ASN A 212 -6.91 -0.91 -0.99
C ASN A 212 -8.41 -0.74 -0.62
N PRO A 213 -9.20 0.21 -1.17
CA PRO A 213 -10.64 0.24 -0.92
C PRO A 213 -11.35 -0.98 -1.54
N TRP A 214 -10.95 -1.46 -2.72
CA TRP A 214 -11.64 -2.59 -3.35
C TRP A 214 -11.54 -3.88 -2.52
N TYR A 215 -10.36 -4.22 -1.98
CA TYR A 215 -10.22 -5.37 -1.09
C TYR A 215 -10.98 -5.18 0.23
N MET A 216 -11.10 -3.96 0.77
CA MET A 216 -11.96 -3.70 1.93
C MET A 216 -13.45 -3.87 1.62
N ARG A 217 -13.93 -3.37 0.46
CA ARG A 217 -15.29 -3.60 -0.08
C ARG A 217 -15.61 -5.09 -0.13
N VAL A 218 -14.71 -5.90 -0.69
CA VAL A 218 -14.87 -7.35 -0.79
C VAL A 218 -15.07 -7.99 0.57
N MET A 219 -14.27 -7.60 1.57
CA MET A 219 -14.39 -8.14 2.93
C MET A 219 -15.65 -7.66 3.65
N ALA A 220 -16.03 -6.38 3.51
CA ALA A 220 -17.25 -5.83 4.08
C ALA A 220 -18.50 -6.55 3.54
N ALA A 221 -18.66 -6.63 2.21
CA ALA A 221 -19.79 -7.31 1.58
C ALA A 221 -19.86 -8.80 1.92
N THR A 222 -18.73 -9.50 1.84
CA THR A 222 -18.64 -10.94 2.15
C THR A 222 -18.96 -11.24 3.62
N TYR A 223 -18.52 -10.38 4.54
CA TYR A 223 -18.77 -10.56 5.97
C TYR A 223 -20.18 -10.14 6.38
N VAL A 224 -20.66 -8.98 5.94
CA VAL A 224 -21.95 -8.44 6.36
C VAL A 224 -23.10 -9.20 5.71
N GLY A 225 -22.94 -9.71 4.48
CA GLY A 225 -23.89 -10.66 3.87
C GLY A 225 -24.08 -11.92 4.71
N LYS A 226 -22.97 -12.56 5.13
CA LYS A 226 -22.95 -13.68 6.11
C LYS A 226 -23.64 -13.30 7.41
N MET A 227 -23.31 -12.14 7.99
CA MET A 227 -23.77 -11.70 9.31
C MET A 227 -25.27 -11.39 9.34
N MET A 228 -25.81 -10.85 8.25
CA MET A 228 -27.21 -10.41 8.13
C MET A 228 -28.13 -11.45 7.47
N GLY A 229 -27.56 -12.50 6.85
CA GLY A 229 -28.31 -13.45 6.02
C GLY A 229 -28.71 -12.89 4.65
N ASP A 230 -28.10 -11.79 4.22
CA ASP A 230 -28.40 -11.12 2.96
C ASP A 230 -27.72 -11.85 1.79
N THR A 231 -28.53 -12.48 0.94
CA THR A 231 -28.07 -13.26 -0.21
C THR A 231 -27.62 -12.38 -1.39
N ASN A 232 -28.16 -11.16 -1.53
CA ASN A 232 -27.75 -10.21 -2.55
C ASN A 232 -26.39 -9.59 -2.20
N MET A 233 -26.22 -9.16 -0.94
CA MET A 233 -24.93 -8.64 -0.45
C MET A 233 -23.84 -9.73 -0.48
N SER A 234 -24.19 -10.98 -0.14
CA SER A 234 -23.28 -12.12 -0.27
C SER A 234 -22.89 -12.41 -1.74
N TYR A 235 -23.84 -12.30 -2.67
CA TYR A 235 -23.59 -12.44 -4.11
C TYR A 235 -22.61 -11.37 -4.61
N TRP A 236 -22.84 -10.09 -4.28
CA TRP A 236 -21.96 -8.99 -4.70
C TRP A 236 -20.56 -9.08 -4.09
N GLY A 237 -20.43 -9.52 -2.84
CA GLY A 237 -19.13 -9.84 -2.23
C GLY A 237 -18.33 -10.88 -3.03
N ASP A 238 -19.00 -11.94 -3.52
CA ASP A 238 -18.36 -12.95 -4.36
C ASP A 238 -18.09 -12.49 -5.81
N GLN A 239 -18.89 -11.57 -6.37
CA GLN A 239 -18.60 -10.95 -7.68
C GLN A 239 -17.40 -10.01 -7.60
N TRP A 240 -17.41 -9.06 -6.67
CA TRP A 240 -16.30 -8.11 -6.50
C TRP A 240 -14.99 -8.81 -6.10
N ALA A 241 -15.06 -9.94 -5.38
CA ALA A 241 -13.92 -10.82 -5.15
C ALA A 241 -13.39 -11.45 -6.44
N ALA A 242 -14.26 -11.88 -7.36
CA ALA A 242 -13.87 -12.43 -8.65
C ALA A 242 -13.21 -11.35 -9.54
N GLU A 243 -13.74 -10.12 -9.54
CA GLU A 243 -13.15 -8.97 -10.24
C GLU A 243 -11.76 -8.58 -9.68
N ALA A 244 -11.59 -8.60 -8.36
CA ALA A 244 -10.30 -8.36 -7.71
C ALA A 244 -9.27 -9.43 -8.09
N VAL A 245 -9.67 -10.70 -8.03
CA VAL A 245 -8.84 -11.87 -8.40
C VAL A 245 -8.48 -11.83 -9.88
N ALA A 246 -9.42 -11.51 -10.77
CA ALA A 246 -9.16 -11.39 -12.19
C ALA A 246 -8.15 -10.28 -12.49
N SER A 247 -8.29 -9.12 -11.85
CA SER A 247 -7.40 -7.97 -12.00
C SER A 247 -5.97 -8.29 -11.51
N PHE A 248 -5.85 -8.88 -10.32
CA PHE A 248 -4.57 -9.31 -9.77
C PHE A 248 -3.87 -10.37 -10.63
N ASN A 249 -4.64 -11.32 -11.18
CA ASN A 249 -4.10 -12.42 -11.99
C ASN A 249 -3.54 -12.00 -13.35
N LEU A 250 -3.72 -10.74 -13.78
CA LEU A 250 -3.09 -10.24 -15.00
C LEU A 250 -1.56 -10.28 -14.93
N TYR A 251 -0.99 -9.93 -13.77
CA TYR A 251 0.46 -9.84 -13.57
C TYR A 251 0.95 -10.43 -12.22
N GLY A 252 0.05 -10.87 -11.34
CA GLY A 252 0.39 -11.40 -10.00
C GLY A 252 0.75 -10.31 -8.98
N THR A 253 0.25 -9.09 -9.19
CA THR A 253 0.64 -7.86 -8.49
C THR A 253 -0.58 -7.01 -8.13
N LEU A 254 -0.45 -6.18 -7.10
CA LEU A 254 -1.39 -5.09 -6.83
C LEU A 254 -1.15 -3.95 -7.83
N ALA A 255 -2.21 -3.23 -8.22
CA ALA A 255 -2.11 -2.17 -9.22
C ALA A 255 -1.72 -0.80 -8.61
N GLU A 256 -1.90 -0.63 -7.30
CA GLU A 256 -1.30 0.47 -6.52
C GLU A 256 0.04 -0.06 -5.96
N PHE A 257 1.04 -0.21 -6.83
CA PHE A 257 2.20 -1.07 -6.62
C PHE A 257 3.35 -0.40 -5.84
N ASN A 258 4.03 -1.22 -5.02
CA ASN A 258 5.15 -0.84 -4.15
C ASN A 258 4.83 0.27 -3.12
N CYS A 259 3.55 0.54 -2.84
CA CYS A 259 3.10 1.64 -2.00
C CYS A 259 3.20 1.31 -0.50
N GLY A 260 4.17 1.89 0.22
CA GLY A 260 4.46 1.58 1.64
C GLY A 260 3.28 1.70 2.61
N THR A 261 2.28 2.51 2.28
CA THR A 261 1.02 2.60 3.05
C THR A 261 -0.06 1.69 2.47
N TYR A 262 -0.42 1.84 1.21
CA TYR A 262 -1.59 1.16 0.64
C TYR A 262 -1.38 -0.31 0.28
N THR A 263 -0.15 -0.78 0.06
CA THR A 263 0.16 -2.22 0.10
C THR A 263 -0.07 -2.76 1.52
N GLY A 264 0.27 -1.99 2.56
CA GLY A 264 -0.02 -2.31 3.95
C GLY A 264 -1.52 -2.40 4.26
N VAL A 265 -2.32 -1.42 3.81
CA VAL A 265 -3.80 -1.46 3.91
C VAL A 265 -4.37 -2.64 3.13
N THR A 266 -3.85 -2.94 1.95
CA THR A 266 -4.33 -4.06 1.14
C THR A 266 -4.03 -5.41 1.80
N LEU A 267 -2.86 -5.59 2.42
CA LEU A 267 -2.53 -6.78 3.21
C LEU A 267 -3.39 -6.89 4.48
N TYR A 268 -3.65 -5.78 5.18
CA TYR A 268 -4.63 -5.72 6.27
C TYR A 268 -6.01 -6.21 5.81
N ALA A 269 -6.54 -5.63 4.73
CA ALA A 269 -7.83 -5.99 4.18
C ALA A 269 -7.88 -7.47 3.77
N LEU A 270 -6.90 -7.93 2.98
CA LEU A 270 -6.77 -9.33 2.58
C LEU A 270 -6.75 -10.28 3.78
N SER A 271 -6.06 -9.93 4.86
CA SER A 271 -5.92 -10.78 6.06
C SER A 271 -7.23 -11.02 6.82
N LEU A 272 -8.27 -10.21 6.59
CA LEU A 272 -9.62 -10.48 7.09
C LEU A 272 -10.28 -11.71 6.44
N TRP A 273 -9.66 -12.33 5.41
CA TRP A 273 -10.16 -13.56 4.76
C TRP A 273 -10.48 -14.67 5.77
N GLY A 274 -9.76 -14.74 6.90
CA GLY A 274 -9.95 -15.76 7.93
C GLY A 274 -11.32 -15.74 8.63
N TYR A 275 -12.04 -14.62 8.59
CA TYR A 275 -13.37 -14.44 9.18
C TYR A 275 -14.52 -14.69 8.18
N MET A 276 -14.21 -14.87 6.90
CA MET A 276 -15.18 -14.97 5.80
C MET A 276 -15.80 -16.38 5.69
N PRO A 277 -16.95 -16.54 5.02
CA PRO A 277 -17.53 -17.85 4.75
C PRO A 277 -16.57 -18.73 3.96
N LYS A 278 -16.31 -19.96 4.43
CA LYS A 278 -15.30 -20.88 3.87
C LYS A 278 -15.43 -21.17 2.37
N ASN A 279 -16.60 -20.93 1.78
CA ASN A 279 -16.91 -21.20 0.38
C ASN A 279 -16.85 -19.96 -0.53
N SER A 280 -16.62 -18.75 0.01
CA SER A 280 -16.55 -17.52 -0.79
C SER A 280 -15.36 -17.53 -1.75
N THR A 281 -15.41 -16.71 -2.79
CA THR A 281 -14.33 -16.51 -3.76
C THR A 281 -13.05 -16.02 -3.08
N ILE A 282 -13.14 -15.02 -2.20
CA ILE A 282 -11.94 -14.43 -1.59
C ILE A 282 -11.15 -15.41 -0.71
N VAL A 283 -11.82 -16.32 0.01
CA VAL A 283 -11.15 -17.36 0.84
C VAL A 283 -10.30 -18.33 0.00
N LYS A 284 -10.67 -18.55 -1.26
CA LYS A 284 -9.93 -19.45 -2.19
C LYS A 284 -8.63 -18.82 -2.69
N HIS A 285 -8.55 -17.49 -2.74
CA HIS A 285 -7.47 -16.77 -3.42
C HIS A 285 -6.60 -15.88 -2.50
N ALA A 286 -7.11 -15.36 -1.39
CA ALA A 286 -6.40 -14.39 -0.54
C ALA A 286 -4.98 -14.84 -0.14
N LYS A 287 -4.78 -16.14 0.14
CA LYS A 287 -3.49 -16.73 0.51
C LYS A 287 -2.42 -16.59 -0.58
N ASP A 288 -2.81 -16.81 -1.83
CA ASP A 288 -1.94 -16.69 -3.01
C ASP A 288 -1.63 -15.23 -3.34
N ILE A 289 -2.64 -14.35 -3.20
CA ILE A 289 -2.48 -12.90 -3.35
C ILE A 289 -1.51 -12.35 -2.29
N ILE A 290 -1.68 -12.72 -1.01
CA ILE A 290 -0.77 -12.36 0.09
C ILE A 290 0.66 -12.86 -0.19
N ALA A 291 0.83 -14.13 -0.55
CA ALA A 291 2.16 -14.71 -0.80
C ALA A 291 2.90 -14.06 -1.98
N LYS A 292 2.20 -13.77 -3.10
CA LYS A 292 2.76 -13.06 -4.26
C LYS A 292 3.07 -11.59 -3.96
N THR A 293 2.23 -10.93 -3.18
CA THR A 293 2.46 -9.55 -2.70
C THR A 293 3.73 -9.51 -1.84
N TRP A 294 3.87 -10.41 -0.85
CA TRP A 294 5.09 -10.54 -0.05
C TRP A 294 6.33 -10.95 -0.87
N THR A 295 6.16 -11.74 -1.93
CA THR A 295 7.26 -12.05 -2.87
C THR A 295 7.79 -10.77 -3.53
N SER A 296 6.91 -9.89 -4.02
CA SER A 296 7.34 -8.62 -4.62
C SER A 296 7.93 -7.65 -3.59
N ILE A 297 7.34 -7.56 -2.39
CA ILE A 297 7.89 -6.76 -1.28
C ILE A 297 9.32 -7.21 -0.95
N GLY A 298 9.58 -8.52 -0.87
CA GLY A 298 10.91 -9.07 -0.58
C GLY A 298 11.98 -8.79 -1.65
N MET A 299 11.60 -8.30 -2.83
CA MET A 299 12.52 -7.91 -3.91
C MET A 299 12.69 -6.38 -4.05
N PHE A 300 11.72 -5.60 -3.54
CA PHE A 300 11.79 -4.13 -3.54
C PHE A 300 12.24 -3.54 -2.20
N TYR A 301 12.06 -4.25 -1.08
CA TYR A 301 12.52 -3.82 0.23
C TYR A 301 14.04 -3.94 0.35
N ASN A 302 14.69 -2.86 0.78
CA ASN A 302 16.12 -2.86 1.06
C ASN A 302 16.34 -2.81 2.58
N PRO A 303 16.68 -3.93 3.24
CA PRO A 303 16.89 -3.96 4.69
C PRO A 303 18.09 -3.11 5.13
N THR A 304 19.01 -2.74 4.22
CA THR A 304 20.12 -1.82 4.56
C THR A 304 19.73 -0.34 4.50
N LEU A 305 18.52 -0.03 4.04
CA LEU A 305 17.89 1.30 4.08
C LEU A 305 16.60 1.31 4.92
N HIS A 306 16.09 0.13 5.31
CA HIS A 306 14.83 -0.09 6.02
C HIS A 306 13.59 0.48 5.29
N THR A 307 13.62 0.53 3.96
CA THR A 307 12.54 1.10 3.14
C THR A 307 12.36 0.34 1.82
N LEU A 308 11.25 0.59 1.13
CA LEU A 308 11.05 0.15 -0.26
C LEU A 308 11.90 1.02 -1.18
N GLY A 309 12.64 0.40 -2.09
CA GLY A 309 13.65 1.07 -2.93
C GLY A 309 13.12 2.02 -4.02
N GLY A 310 11.81 2.30 -4.02
CA GLY A 310 11.10 2.87 -5.16
C GLY A 310 11.08 1.91 -6.37
N PRO A 311 10.40 2.29 -7.48
CA PRO A 311 9.56 3.47 -7.64
C PRO A 311 8.21 3.25 -6.93
N TRP A 312 7.29 4.21 -6.99
CA TRP A 312 5.98 4.11 -6.32
C TRP A 312 4.84 4.60 -7.20
N ASP A 313 3.75 3.83 -7.29
CA ASP A 313 2.49 4.38 -7.82
C ASP A 313 1.87 5.42 -6.88
N ARG A 314 2.10 5.27 -5.58
CA ARG A 314 1.64 6.20 -4.54
C ARG A 314 2.50 6.11 -3.30
N THR A 315 3.19 7.18 -2.94
CA THR A 315 3.83 7.31 -1.64
C THR A 315 3.71 8.73 -1.08
N TYR A 316 3.80 8.85 0.24
CA TYR A 316 3.87 10.11 0.96
C TYR A 316 5.18 10.28 1.76
N GLY A 317 6.13 9.36 1.58
CA GLY A 317 7.48 9.44 2.17
C GLY A 317 8.40 8.33 1.66
N TYR A 318 9.71 8.45 1.92
CA TYR A 318 10.74 7.62 1.25
C TYR A 318 11.62 6.79 2.19
N ASP A 319 11.73 7.14 3.47
CA ASP A 319 12.30 6.30 4.53
C ASP A 319 11.19 5.94 5.54
N MET A 320 10.88 4.64 5.69
CA MET A 320 9.87 4.17 6.63
C MET A 320 10.28 4.32 8.12
N ARG A 321 11.47 4.86 8.40
CA ARG A 321 11.93 5.28 9.75
C ARG A 321 11.79 6.79 10.01
N ALA A 322 11.26 7.54 9.04
CA ALA A 322 10.86 8.95 9.22
C ALA A 322 9.37 9.14 8.90
N TYR A 323 8.91 8.47 7.84
CA TYR A 323 7.52 8.39 7.40
C TYR A 323 6.85 7.11 7.92
N TYR A 324 5.68 7.21 8.55
CA TYR A 324 4.92 6.03 8.94
C TYR A 324 4.15 5.42 7.75
N GLY A 325 4.57 4.22 7.32
CA GLY A 325 3.84 3.37 6.38
C GLY A 325 3.29 2.10 7.02
N ILE A 326 2.03 1.76 6.75
CA ILE A 326 1.34 0.58 7.33
C ILE A 326 2.02 -0.76 6.97
N LEU A 327 2.77 -0.83 5.86
CA LEU A 327 3.60 -1.99 5.55
C LEU A 327 4.81 -2.12 6.51
N GLY A 328 5.38 -1.00 6.94
CA GLY A 328 6.50 -0.96 7.89
C GLY A 328 6.13 -1.63 9.22
N GLY A 329 4.92 -1.34 9.72
CA GLY A 329 4.34 -2.03 10.89
C GLY A 329 4.24 -3.54 10.72
N GLN A 330 3.76 -4.01 9.57
CA GLN A 330 3.67 -5.44 9.27
C GLN A 330 5.04 -6.11 9.11
N ILE A 331 6.01 -5.45 8.48
CA ILE A 331 7.38 -5.96 8.40
C ILE A 331 7.99 -6.06 9.82
N ALA A 332 7.85 -5.03 10.66
CA ALA A 332 8.30 -5.07 12.05
C ALA A 332 7.63 -6.19 12.85
N GLY A 333 6.34 -6.47 12.62
CA GLY A 333 5.63 -7.60 13.23
C GLY A 333 6.20 -8.97 12.82
N ILE A 334 6.79 -9.07 11.63
CA ILE A 334 7.38 -10.29 11.05
C ILE A 334 8.87 -10.47 11.43
N ILE A 335 9.64 -9.37 11.56
CA ILE A 335 11.10 -9.43 11.77
C ILE A 335 11.59 -8.91 13.14
N GLY A 336 10.79 -8.14 13.86
CA GLY A 336 11.18 -7.41 15.07
C GLY A 336 11.87 -6.07 14.77
N GLY A 337 12.78 -5.66 15.66
CA GLY A 337 13.70 -4.53 15.43
C GLY A 337 13.26 -3.16 15.98
N ILE A 338 12.18 -3.08 16.77
CA ILE A 338 11.73 -1.79 17.33
C ILE A 338 12.73 -1.27 18.38
N GLU A 339 13.19 -2.14 19.28
CA GLU A 339 14.03 -1.77 20.42
C GLU A 339 15.49 -1.42 20.04
N ASP A 340 16.02 -2.02 18.96
CA ASP A 340 17.38 -1.77 18.47
C ASP A 340 17.44 -0.75 17.31
N GLY A 341 16.29 -0.42 16.68
CA GLY A 341 16.19 0.55 15.58
C GLY A 341 16.32 -0.04 14.18
N ASN A 342 16.29 -1.37 14.04
CA ASN A 342 16.31 -2.08 12.76
C ASN A 342 14.90 -2.33 12.16
N ALA A 343 13.83 -1.93 12.84
CA ALA A 343 12.48 -1.94 12.27
C ALA A 343 12.31 -0.82 11.21
N PRO A 344 11.55 -1.06 10.13
CA PRO A 344 11.10 -0.01 9.20
C PRO A 344 9.92 0.77 9.81
N LEU A 345 10.16 1.43 10.93
CA LEU A 345 9.20 2.23 11.69
C LEU A 345 9.86 3.50 12.24
N PRO A 346 9.16 4.65 12.31
CA PRO A 346 9.70 5.84 12.95
C PRO A 346 9.83 5.66 14.47
N ARG A 347 10.91 6.22 15.04
CA ARG A 347 11.19 6.18 16.49
C ARG A 347 11.76 7.52 16.96
N PRO A 348 11.01 8.32 17.75
CA PRO A 348 9.64 8.09 18.21
C PRO A 348 8.63 8.06 17.05
N ILE A 349 7.53 7.31 17.23
CA ILE A 349 6.42 7.25 16.28
C ILE A 349 5.49 8.46 16.42
N VAL A 350 5.29 8.96 17.65
CA VAL A 350 4.58 10.22 17.90
C VAL A 350 5.35 11.37 17.26
N GLY A 351 4.67 12.18 16.45
CA GLY A 351 5.26 13.29 15.71
C GLY A 351 6.02 12.90 14.43
N SER A 352 5.99 11.62 14.03
CA SER A 352 6.48 11.20 12.70
C SER A 352 5.54 11.67 11.57
N GLU A 353 6.07 11.76 10.35
CA GLU A 353 5.25 12.05 9.17
C GLU A 353 4.19 10.94 9.01
N HIS A 354 2.94 11.33 8.77
CA HIS A 354 1.82 10.40 8.54
C HIS A 354 1.43 9.52 9.76
N PHE A 355 1.83 9.93 10.98
CA PHE A 355 1.55 9.24 12.25
C PHE A 355 0.09 8.79 12.47
N GLY A 356 -0.92 9.48 11.93
CA GLY A 356 -2.33 9.07 12.09
C GLY A 356 -2.62 7.62 11.64
N ASP A 357 -1.98 7.18 10.56
CA ASP A 357 -2.12 5.80 10.06
C ASP A 357 -1.42 4.75 10.94
N ALA A 358 -0.61 5.16 11.94
CA ALA A 358 -0.05 4.26 12.95
C ALA A 358 -1.15 3.49 13.69
N ALA A 359 -2.34 4.08 13.85
CA ALA A 359 -3.48 3.40 14.45
C ALA A 359 -3.93 2.11 13.72
N ALA A 360 -3.44 1.81 12.52
CA ALA A 360 -3.63 0.51 11.88
C ALA A 360 -2.90 -0.64 12.62
N ASN A 361 -1.84 -0.36 13.38
CA ASN A 361 -1.04 -1.37 14.09
C ASN A 361 -1.67 -1.85 15.41
N VAL A 362 -2.81 -1.32 15.84
CA VAL A 362 -3.66 -2.02 16.83
C VAL A 362 -4.63 -3.01 16.15
N LEU A 363 -4.62 -3.10 14.82
CA LEU A 363 -5.43 -4.05 14.03
C LEU A 363 -4.58 -5.15 13.38
N THR A 364 -3.47 -4.78 12.72
CA THR A 364 -2.64 -5.71 11.94
C THR A 364 -2.07 -6.89 12.76
N PRO A 365 -1.61 -6.73 14.02
CA PRO A 365 -1.17 -7.86 14.84
C PRO A 365 -2.30 -8.85 15.13
N LEU A 366 -3.52 -8.35 15.35
CA LEU A 366 -4.66 -9.17 15.75
C LEU A 366 -5.09 -10.15 14.64
N ILE A 367 -4.83 -9.78 13.38
CA ILE A 367 -5.13 -10.58 12.18
C ILE A 367 -3.89 -11.21 11.53
N ALA A 368 -2.69 -10.97 12.08
CA ALA A 368 -1.41 -11.50 11.56
C ALA A 368 -1.41 -13.03 11.42
N LYS A 369 -2.18 -13.74 12.27
CA LYS A 369 -2.47 -15.19 12.16
C LYS A 369 -3.03 -15.63 10.79
N PHE A 370 -3.55 -14.71 9.98
CA PHE A 370 -4.04 -14.94 8.62
C PHE A 370 -3.14 -14.36 7.51
N ASN A 371 -2.10 -13.59 7.87
CA ASN A 371 -1.06 -13.06 6.98
C ASN A 371 0.23 -13.89 7.04
N ASP A 372 0.86 -13.92 8.23
CA ASP A 372 2.24 -14.32 8.45
C ASP A 372 2.56 -15.75 7.98
N PRO A 373 1.65 -16.76 8.12
CA PRO A 373 1.88 -18.10 7.57
C PRO A 373 2.00 -18.17 6.04
N TYR A 374 1.72 -17.07 5.32
CA TYR A 374 1.81 -16.97 3.86
C TYR A 374 2.94 -16.05 3.39
N VAL A 375 3.74 -15.49 4.30
CA VAL A 375 4.98 -14.77 3.96
C VAL A 375 6.01 -15.81 3.47
N PRO A 376 6.46 -15.77 2.19
CA PRO A 376 7.36 -16.79 1.67
C PRO A 376 8.72 -16.74 2.37
N ALA A 377 9.33 -17.89 2.64
CA ALA A 377 10.61 -17.97 3.35
C ALA A 377 11.74 -17.18 2.66
N ALA A 378 11.72 -17.07 1.32
CA ALA A 378 12.66 -16.23 0.57
C ALA A 378 12.44 -14.72 0.82
N ALA A 379 11.18 -14.26 0.87
CA ALA A 379 10.86 -12.88 1.22
C ALA A 379 11.24 -12.57 2.67
N LEU A 380 10.91 -13.48 3.60
CA LEU A 380 11.32 -13.37 5.01
C LEU A 380 12.84 -13.26 5.20
N ALA A 381 13.63 -13.96 4.37
CA ALA A 381 15.08 -13.86 4.39
C ALA A 381 15.55 -12.46 3.93
N GLN A 382 15.05 -11.95 2.80
CA GLN A 382 15.43 -10.62 2.29
C GLN A 382 14.93 -9.48 3.19
N LEU A 383 13.78 -9.62 3.86
CA LEU A 383 13.31 -8.67 4.88
C LEU A 383 14.28 -8.59 6.08
N LYS A 384 14.96 -9.69 6.43
CA LYS A 384 15.91 -9.75 7.55
C LYS A 384 17.34 -9.38 7.19
N GLY A 385 17.72 -9.38 5.91
CA GLY A 385 19.07 -9.01 5.49
C GLY A 385 19.31 -9.19 4.00
N LEU A 386 20.04 -8.25 3.39
CA LEU A 386 20.31 -8.27 1.95
C LEU A 386 21.40 -9.30 1.64
N SER A 387 21.00 -10.45 1.12
CA SER A 387 21.88 -11.56 0.78
C SER A 387 22.88 -11.23 -0.34
N THR A 388 22.39 -10.67 -1.45
CA THR A 388 23.19 -10.18 -2.59
C THR A 388 22.50 -8.98 -3.23
N SER A 389 23.27 -8.07 -3.82
CA SER A 389 22.70 -7.07 -4.74
C SER A 389 22.01 -7.75 -5.91
N HIS A 390 20.85 -7.23 -6.33
CA HIS A 390 20.03 -7.87 -7.36
C HIS A 390 19.18 -6.86 -8.12
N ALA A 391 18.84 -7.23 -9.36
CA ALA A 391 17.79 -6.57 -10.13
C ALA A 391 16.47 -7.31 -9.95
N TYR A 392 15.35 -6.59 -10.05
CA TYR A 392 14.02 -7.19 -10.14
C TYR A 392 13.18 -6.45 -11.19
N SER A 393 12.12 -7.10 -11.66
CA SER A 393 11.17 -6.51 -12.58
C SER A 393 9.77 -7.06 -12.33
N ALA A 394 8.77 -6.20 -12.46
CA ALA A 394 7.37 -6.54 -12.26
C ALA A 394 6.51 -5.78 -13.29
N GLN A 395 5.25 -6.17 -13.40
CA GLN A 395 4.25 -5.47 -14.20
C GLN A 395 2.99 -5.23 -13.37
N ALA A 396 2.23 -4.18 -13.68
CA ALA A 396 0.92 -3.92 -13.11
C ALA A 396 0.09 -3.05 -14.08
N VAL A 397 -1.21 -2.91 -13.83
CA VAL A 397 -2.07 -2.09 -14.67
C VAL A 397 -3.30 -1.57 -13.93
N SER A 398 -3.63 -0.29 -14.15
CA SER A 398 -4.73 0.46 -13.54
C SER A 398 -5.73 1.00 -14.58
N PRO A 399 -6.50 0.17 -15.31
CA PRO A 399 -7.61 0.64 -16.13
C PRO A 399 -8.69 1.35 -15.28
N PRO A 400 -9.36 2.40 -15.80
CA PRO A 400 -9.26 2.97 -17.15
C PRO A 400 -8.17 4.04 -17.33
N TRP A 401 -7.27 4.22 -16.35
CA TRP A 401 -6.14 5.16 -16.47
C TRP A 401 -4.99 4.60 -17.31
N ASP A 402 -4.81 3.29 -17.30
CA ASP A 402 -3.90 2.56 -18.19
C ASP A 402 -4.66 1.77 -19.26
N ASN A 403 -3.99 1.49 -20.37
CA ASN A 403 -4.45 0.53 -21.36
C ASN A 403 -3.96 -0.89 -20.98
N PRO A 404 -4.83 -1.91 -20.80
CA PRO A 404 -4.43 -3.27 -20.46
C PRO A 404 -3.39 -3.93 -21.39
N THR A 405 -3.25 -3.45 -22.63
CA THR A 405 -2.25 -3.92 -23.60
C THR A 405 -0.87 -3.25 -23.47
N VAL A 406 -0.76 -2.18 -22.67
CA VAL A 406 0.46 -1.42 -22.39
C VAL A 406 0.60 -1.26 -20.86
N PRO A 407 0.97 -2.34 -20.13
CA PRO A 407 1.08 -2.29 -18.67
C PRO A 407 2.22 -1.38 -18.20
N ARG A 408 2.14 -0.96 -16.93
CA ARG A 408 3.27 -0.36 -16.22
C ARG A 408 4.36 -1.41 -16.06
N ASN A 409 5.58 -1.11 -16.46
CA ASN A 409 6.74 -1.99 -16.33
C ASN A 409 7.68 -1.43 -15.27
N TYR A 410 7.83 -2.14 -14.16
CA TYR A 410 8.65 -1.74 -13.02
C TYR A 410 10.00 -2.42 -13.11
N THR A 411 11.06 -1.67 -12.86
CA THR A 411 12.43 -2.17 -12.77
C THR A 411 13.09 -1.64 -11.52
N SER A 412 13.94 -2.44 -10.87
CA SER A 412 14.73 -1.99 -9.72
C SER A 412 16.11 -2.63 -9.66
N TRP A 413 16.99 -1.96 -8.91
CA TRP A 413 18.27 -2.47 -8.45
C TRP A 413 18.41 -2.23 -6.95
N THR A 414 18.59 -3.30 -6.18
CA THR A 414 18.72 -3.28 -4.72
C THR A 414 20.15 -3.65 -4.34
N ALA A 415 20.83 -2.82 -3.54
CA ALA A 415 22.22 -2.99 -3.14
C ALA A 415 22.50 -2.45 -1.70
N PRO A 416 23.64 -2.81 -1.07
CA PRO A 416 23.98 -2.33 0.27
C PRO A 416 24.07 -0.79 0.35
N GLY A 417 23.10 -0.19 1.05
CA GLY A 417 22.95 1.25 1.23
C GLY A 417 22.59 2.01 -0.05
N LEU A 418 22.01 1.35 -1.07
CA LEU A 418 21.59 1.95 -2.34
C LEU A 418 20.41 1.16 -2.94
N SER A 419 19.34 1.85 -3.30
CA SER A 419 18.26 1.35 -4.14
C SER A 419 18.00 2.29 -5.30
N ILE A 420 17.61 1.73 -6.45
CA ILE A 420 17.26 2.47 -7.66
C ILE A 420 16.00 1.83 -8.21
N GLY A 421 14.99 2.61 -8.57
CA GLY A 421 13.70 2.09 -9.05
C GLY A 421 13.07 2.98 -10.12
N ALA A 422 12.44 2.36 -11.13
CA ALA A 422 11.86 3.06 -12.27
C ALA A 422 10.62 2.36 -12.88
N ILE A 423 9.67 3.14 -13.39
CA ILE A 423 8.46 2.71 -14.10
C ILE A 423 8.51 3.21 -15.55
N ALA A 424 8.30 2.32 -16.51
CA ALA A 424 7.80 2.71 -17.83
C ALA A 424 6.27 2.60 -17.83
N SER A 425 5.59 3.73 -18.01
CA SER A 425 4.14 3.90 -17.94
C SER A 425 3.62 4.79 -19.09
N ASP A 426 2.38 4.55 -19.49
CA ASP A 426 1.68 5.36 -20.49
C ASP A 426 0.27 5.65 -19.96
N GLU A 427 0.16 6.66 -19.11
CA GLU A 427 -1.05 6.99 -18.34
C GLU A 427 -1.93 8.02 -19.07
N LYS A 428 -3.25 7.79 -19.02
CA LYS A 428 -4.30 8.77 -19.39
C LYS A 428 -4.25 10.03 -18.53
N VAL A 429 -3.89 9.88 -17.25
CA VAL A 429 -3.75 10.95 -16.24
C VAL A 429 -2.63 10.55 -15.28
N ILE A 430 -1.74 11.50 -14.96
CA ILE A 430 -0.55 11.26 -14.12
C ILE A 430 -0.97 10.77 -12.71
N GLY A 431 -0.42 9.65 -12.27
CA GLY A 431 -0.72 9.05 -10.96
C GLY A 431 -2.02 8.25 -10.89
N GLY A 432 -2.46 7.71 -12.03
CA GLY A 432 -3.51 6.71 -12.16
C GLY A 432 -4.79 6.98 -11.35
N ALA A 433 -5.28 5.94 -10.65
CA ALA A 433 -6.52 5.99 -9.87
C ALA A 433 -6.54 7.08 -8.78
N ALA A 434 -5.38 7.43 -8.22
CA ALA A 434 -5.26 8.48 -7.21
C ALA A 434 -5.26 9.89 -7.83
N THR A 435 -4.96 10.03 -9.14
CA THR A 435 -4.81 11.31 -9.86
C THR A 435 -3.87 12.31 -9.19
N ASN A 436 -2.88 11.82 -8.43
CA ASN A 436 -2.04 12.62 -7.55
C ASN A 436 -0.57 12.61 -8.02
N GLN A 437 -0.21 13.66 -8.76
CA GLN A 437 1.13 13.91 -9.29
C GLN A 437 2.23 13.97 -8.20
N ALA A 438 1.91 14.41 -6.98
CA ALA A 438 2.86 14.55 -5.89
C ALA A 438 3.10 13.24 -5.10
N ALA A 439 2.22 12.25 -5.27
CA ALA A 439 2.39 10.93 -4.69
C ALA A 439 2.93 9.89 -5.70
N TYR A 440 2.78 10.14 -7.00
CA TYR A 440 3.32 9.29 -8.06
C TYR A 440 4.81 9.57 -8.29
N VAL A 441 5.66 8.57 -8.08
CA VAL A 441 7.13 8.73 -8.17
C VAL A 441 7.69 7.63 -9.08
N PRO A 442 7.71 7.88 -10.41
CA PRO A 442 8.03 6.85 -11.41
C PRO A 442 9.53 6.61 -11.61
N ALA A 443 10.41 7.41 -11.02
CA ALA A 443 11.84 7.12 -10.99
C ALA A 443 12.48 7.65 -9.71
N SER A 444 13.42 6.89 -9.15
CA SER A 444 13.93 7.08 -7.79
C SER A 444 15.34 6.51 -7.62
N ILE A 445 16.15 7.19 -6.80
CA ILE A 445 17.42 6.71 -6.24
C ILE A 445 17.36 7.02 -4.75
N ILE A 446 17.53 6.00 -3.91
CA ILE A 446 17.57 6.11 -2.45
C ILE A 446 18.91 5.55 -1.97
N TRP A 447 19.62 6.24 -1.08
CA TRP A 447 20.89 5.73 -0.55
C TRP A 447 21.15 6.19 0.89
N SER A 448 22.17 5.61 1.51
CA SER A 448 22.59 5.97 2.87
C SER A 448 23.80 6.91 2.85
N THR A 449 23.71 8.00 3.62
CA THR A 449 24.84 8.88 3.97
C THR A 449 25.72 8.29 5.08
N GLY A 450 25.41 7.08 5.57
CA GLY A 450 25.95 6.52 6.81
C GLY A 450 25.25 7.02 8.07
N THR A 451 24.59 8.19 8.03
CA THR A 451 23.78 8.74 9.13
C THR A 451 22.28 8.60 8.92
N GLN A 452 21.81 8.73 7.68
CA GLN A 452 20.39 8.65 7.33
C GLN A 452 20.19 8.15 5.89
N THR A 453 18.92 7.93 5.55
CA THR A 453 18.46 7.66 4.19
C THR A 453 18.17 8.98 3.48
N VAL A 454 18.62 9.12 2.24
CA VAL A 454 18.41 10.31 1.40
C VAL A 454 17.97 9.88 0.00
N TRP A 455 17.31 10.79 -0.72
CA TRP A 455 16.54 10.44 -1.92
C TRP A 455 16.70 11.46 -3.05
N PHE A 456 16.65 10.97 -4.28
CA PHE A 456 16.58 11.72 -5.53
C PHE A 456 15.48 11.09 -6.40
N ASN A 457 14.39 11.84 -6.62
CA ASN A 457 13.16 11.34 -7.23
C ASN A 457 12.77 12.20 -8.44
N MET A 458 12.18 11.59 -9.45
CA MET A 458 11.56 12.27 -10.57
C MET A 458 10.18 12.79 -10.17
N TYR A 459 9.88 14.06 -10.50
CA TYR A 459 8.53 14.61 -10.45
C TYR A 459 7.89 14.47 -11.84
N PRO A 460 6.80 13.70 -12.00
CA PRO A 460 6.26 13.37 -13.31
C PRO A 460 5.57 14.57 -13.97
N THR A 461 6.14 15.06 -15.07
CA THR A 461 5.59 16.18 -15.86
C THR A 461 4.99 15.75 -17.20
N SER A 462 4.98 14.45 -17.51
CA SER A 462 4.32 13.84 -18.68
C SER A 462 3.50 12.62 -18.24
N GLY A 463 2.43 12.31 -18.98
CA GLY A 463 1.67 11.06 -18.79
C GLY A 463 2.35 9.83 -19.40
N THR A 464 3.24 10.02 -20.39
CA THR A 464 3.99 8.94 -21.03
C THR A 464 5.46 9.01 -20.62
N ILE A 465 5.92 7.98 -19.92
CA ILE A 465 7.24 7.92 -19.29
C ILE A 465 7.87 6.57 -19.62
N SER A 466 9.09 6.57 -20.13
CA SER A 466 9.92 5.36 -20.26
C SER A 466 11.11 5.49 -19.33
N ALA A 467 10.95 5.08 -18.07
CA ALA A 467 12.05 5.01 -17.11
C ALA A 467 12.49 3.56 -16.83
N ALA A 468 13.80 3.34 -16.76
CA ALA A 468 14.43 2.05 -16.48
C ALA A 468 15.56 2.19 -15.46
N ALA A 469 15.58 1.28 -14.48
CA ALA A 469 16.61 1.18 -13.44
C ALA A 469 17.67 0.14 -13.80
N SER A 470 18.90 0.37 -13.36
CA SER A 470 20.06 -0.48 -13.60
C SER A 470 21.06 -0.37 -12.45
N HIS A 471 22.00 -1.31 -12.35
CA HIS A 471 23.10 -1.25 -11.38
C HIS A 471 24.00 0.01 -11.51
N THR A 472 23.94 0.68 -12.67
CA THR A 472 24.67 1.92 -13.00
C THR A 472 23.84 3.19 -12.83
N GLY A 473 22.54 3.12 -12.53
CA GLY A 473 21.66 4.29 -12.43
C GLY A 473 20.37 4.19 -13.24
N LEU A 474 19.80 5.35 -13.60
CA LEU A 474 18.52 5.49 -14.30
C LEU A 474 18.70 5.92 -15.76
N THR A 475 17.81 5.46 -16.64
CA THR A 475 17.52 6.10 -17.93
C THR A 475 16.05 6.49 -17.95
N ILE A 476 15.73 7.73 -18.33
CA ILE A 476 14.38 8.31 -18.29
C ILE A 476 14.12 9.02 -19.62
N ALA A 477 12.99 8.75 -20.26
CA ALA A 477 12.59 9.38 -21.51
C ALA A 477 11.08 9.69 -21.55
N TYR A 478 10.68 10.68 -22.35
CA TYR A 478 9.28 11.03 -22.64
C TYR A 478 8.91 10.70 -24.10
N PRO A 479 8.63 9.43 -24.43
CA PRO A 479 8.20 9.05 -25.78
C PRO A 479 6.76 9.52 -26.04
N THR A 480 6.36 9.47 -27.30
CA THR A 480 4.94 9.60 -27.69
C THR A 480 4.12 8.44 -27.12
N SER A 481 2.94 8.73 -26.59
CA SER A 481 1.98 7.71 -26.13
C SER A 481 1.65 6.71 -27.25
N ALA A 482 1.56 5.44 -26.87
CA ALA A 482 1.10 4.33 -27.71
C ALA A 482 -0.27 3.81 -27.25
N ALA A 483 -0.63 4.03 -25.99
CA ALA A 483 -1.90 3.64 -25.37
C ALA A 483 -3.02 4.66 -25.61
N PHE A 484 -2.68 5.96 -25.68
CA PHE A 484 -3.62 7.08 -25.66
C PHE A 484 -3.27 8.15 -26.70
N ASN A 485 -4.25 8.96 -27.11
CA ASN A 485 -3.96 10.19 -27.87
C ASN A 485 -3.58 11.31 -26.89
N SER A 486 -2.43 11.15 -26.22
CA SER A 486 -2.03 11.99 -25.09
C SER A 486 -1.74 13.43 -25.52
N THR A 487 -2.45 14.39 -24.93
CA THR A 487 -2.19 15.82 -25.05
C THR A 487 -1.17 16.33 -24.03
N LEU A 488 -0.71 15.48 -23.10
CA LEU A 488 0.28 15.81 -22.06
C LEU A 488 1.73 15.73 -22.58
N THR A 489 2.01 16.47 -23.65
CA THR A 489 3.36 16.72 -24.14
C THR A 489 4.12 17.64 -23.18
N SER A 490 5.31 17.22 -22.73
CA SER A 490 6.08 17.97 -21.74
C SER A 490 7.45 18.37 -22.27
N ASN A 491 7.76 19.67 -22.15
CA ASN A 491 9.08 20.23 -22.52
C ASN A 491 9.96 20.53 -21.29
N VAL A 492 9.64 19.90 -20.15
CA VAL A 492 10.32 20.11 -18.86
C VAL A 492 10.52 18.76 -18.17
N MET A 493 11.72 18.46 -17.69
CA MET A 493 11.97 17.32 -16.78
C MET A 493 12.42 17.85 -15.41
N THR A 494 11.77 17.39 -14.34
CA THR A 494 11.99 17.87 -12.97
C THR A 494 12.37 16.73 -12.04
N PHE A 495 13.37 16.97 -11.21
CA PHE A 495 13.82 16.06 -10.16
C PHE A 495 13.85 16.79 -8.82
N LEU A 496 13.32 16.14 -7.79
CA LEU A 496 13.32 16.61 -6.42
C LEU A 496 14.27 15.74 -5.62
N PHE A 497 15.10 16.32 -4.76
CA PHE A 497 16.00 15.55 -3.90
C PHE A 497 16.17 16.19 -2.52
N GLY A 498 16.31 15.36 -1.48
CA GLY A 498 16.17 15.79 -0.10
C GLY A 498 16.57 14.74 0.95
N GLY A 499 16.17 15.00 2.20
CA GLY A 499 16.52 14.20 3.37
C GLY A 499 17.87 14.55 4.02
N PHE A 500 18.63 15.50 3.47
CA PHE A 500 19.95 15.90 3.99
C PHE A 500 19.86 16.92 5.14
N PRO A 501 20.68 16.81 6.20
CA PRO A 501 20.75 17.80 7.25
C PRO A 501 21.71 18.92 6.86
N HIS A 502 21.22 20.16 6.75
CA HIS A 502 22.02 21.37 6.49
C HIS A 502 22.89 21.37 5.21
N LEU A 503 22.65 20.47 4.26
CA LEU A 503 23.38 20.42 2.99
C LEU A 503 23.13 21.71 2.19
N SER A 504 24.18 22.52 2.02
CA SER A 504 24.20 23.69 1.13
C SER A 504 24.90 23.34 -0.17
N LEU A 505 24.20 23.41 -1.31
CA LEU A 505 24.79 23.17 -2.63
C LEU A 505 25.15 24.48 -3.35
N PRO A 506 26.27 24.52 -4.11
CA PRO A 506 26.61 25.68 -4.92
C PRO A 506 25.66 25.81 -6.11
N ALA A 507 25.41 27.04 -6.57
CA ALA A 507 24.46 27.31 -7.66
C ALA A 507 24.78 26.59 -8.99
N ASN A 508 26.04 26.18 -9.20
CA ASN A 508 26.51 25.41 -10.34
C ASN A 508 26.56 23.88 -10.11
N PHE A 509 25.99 23.35 -9.02
CA PHE A 509 25.86 21.91 -8.82
C PHE A 509 25.09 21.26 -9.98
N LEU A 510 25.67 20.25 -10.63
CA LEU A 510 25.16 19.66 -11.88
C LEU A 510 24.99 20.68 -13.04
N ALA A 511 25.75 21.78 -13.06
CA ALA A 511 25.83 22.62 -14.27
C ALA A 511 26.46 21.85 -15.44
N VAL A 512 25.99 22.15 -16.66
CA VAL A 512 26.36 21.42 -17.87
C VAL A 512 27.75 21.84 -18.36
N ALA A 513 28.61 20.86 -18.60
CA ALA A 513 29.90 20.98 -19.26
C ALA A 513 30.07 19.84 -20.28
N ASN A 514 30.40 20.19 -21.53
CA ASN A 514 30.62 19.22 -22.62
C ASN A 514 29.48 18.20 -22.81
N GLY A 515 28.21 18.62 -22.67
CA GLY A 515 27.03 17.75 -22.81
C GLY A 515 26.72 16.85 -21.61
N THR A 516 27.44 17.02 -20.50
CA THR A 516 27.25 16.25 -19.26
C THR A 516 27.20 17.16 -18.04
N SER A 517 26.59 16.69 -16.95
CA SER A 517 26.52 17.39 -15.67
C SER A 517 26.97 16.46 -14.56
N THR A 518 28.09 16.74 -13.90
CA THR A 518 28.57 15.91 -12.76
C THR A 518 28.50 16.67 -11.45
N GLY A 519 28.06 16.00 -10.39
CA GLY A 519 27.87 16.57 -9.06
C GLY A 519 28.06 15.52 -7.97
N THR A 520 28.59 15.93 -6.82
CA THR A 520 28.79 15.05 -5.66
C THR A 520 27.84 15.43 -4.54
N LEU A 521 27.09 14.45 -4.04
CA LEU A 521 26.30 14.48 -2.82
C LEU A 521 27.01 13.58 -1.76
N PRO A 522 26.64 13.67 -0.48
CA PRO A 522 27.15 12.75 0.55
C PRO A 522 27.00 11.28 0.13
N ASN A 523 28.12 10.56 0.04
CA ASN A 523 28.27 9.15 -0.37
C ASN A 523 27.75 8.79 -1.78
N LEU A 524 27.44 9.77 -2.64
CA LEU A 524 27.00 9.50 -4.02
C LEU A 524 27.44 10.58 -5.00
N ARG A 525 28.13 10.18 -6.07
CA ARG A 525 28.37 11.00 -7.26
C ARG A 525 27.30 10.70 -8.31
N LEU A 526 26.76 11.76 -8.90
CA LEU A 526 25.79 11.72 -10.00
C LEU A 526 26.44 12.29 -11.26
N THR A 527 26.31 11.60 -12.39
CA THR A 527 26.64 12.12 -13.72
C THR A 527 25.42 12.02 -14.62
N LEU A 528 24.87 13.19 -14.96
CA LEU A 528 23.72 13.37 -15.84
C LEU A 528 24.20 13.58 -17.29
N SER A 529 23.52 12.96 -18.25
CA SER A 529 23.76 13.11 -19.68
C SER A 529 22.47 12.90 -20.49
N GLY A 530 22.50 13.13 -21.81
CA GLY A 530 21.34 13.01 -22.70
C GLY A 530 21.06 14.29 -23.48
N ASN A 531 20.08 14.26 -24.38
CA ASN A 531 19.72 15.41 -25.21
C ASN A 531 19.10 16.54 -24.37
N VAL A 532 18.29 16.22 -23.35
CA VAL A 532 17.72 17.22 -22.43
C VAL A 532 18.80 17.86 -21.55
N VAL A 533 19.83 17.12 -21.14
CA VAL A 533 20.98 17.70 -20.40
C VAL A 533 21.84 18.59 -21.32
N SER A 534 21.99 18.20 -22.60
CA SER A 534 22.84 18.91 -23.56
C SER A 534 22.21 20.18 -24.14
N ALA A 535 20.88 20.21 -24.30
CA ALA A 535 20.15 21.30 -24.95
C ALA A 535 19.15 22.03 -24.03
N GLY A 536 18.90 21.52 -22.82
CA GLY A 536 17.95 22.10 -21.86
C GLY A 536 18.58 23.19 -20.96
N THR A 537 17.75 24.17 -20.61
CA THR A 537 18.07 25.18 -19.60
C THR A 537 17.87 24.59 -18.20
N ARG A 538 18.97 24.41 -17.45
CA ARG A 538 18.96 23.91 -16.07
C ARG A 538 18.69 25.01 -15.05
N THR A 539 17.68 24.83 -14.21
CA THR A 539 17.50 25.55 -12.94
C THR A 539 17.77 24.64 -11.73
N LEU A 540 18.19 25.23 -10.61
CA LEU A 540 18.32 24.56 -9.31
C LEU A 540 17.87 25.54 -8.22
N VAL A 541 16.88 25.16 -7.40
CA VAL A 541 16.33 25.99 -6.32
C VAL A 541 16.10 25.13 -5.08
N TYR A 542 16.40 25.65 -3.89
CA TYR A 542 16.05 25.01 -2.61
C TYR A 542 14.81 25.68 -2.00
N GLY A 543 13.95 24.91 -1.33
CA GLY A 543 12.82 25.47 -0.58
C GLY A 543 11.73 26.09 -1.44
N ALA A 544 11.56 25.63 -2.69
CA ALA A 544 10.47 26.04 -3.58
C ALA A 544 9.07 25.53 -3.11
N GLY A 545 9.04 24.74 -2.05
CA GLY A 545 7.86 24.13 -1.43
C GLY A 545 8.28 22.94 -0.56
N SER A 546 7.30 22.20 -0.08
CA SER A 546 7.46 20.81 0.41
C SER A 546 6.74 19.84 -0.53
N ILE A 547 7.11 18.56 -0.51
CA ILE A 547 6.37 17.50 -1.20
C ILE A 547 6.08 16.39 -0.18
N ASN A 548 4.80 16.18 0.14
CA ASN A 548 4.39 15.36 1.27
C ASN A 548 5.12 15.80 2.55
N ASP A 549 5.09 17.12 2.81
CA ASP A 549 5.78 17.86 3.88
C ASP A 549 7.33 17.81 3.91
N LEU A 550 7.96 16.92 3.13
CA LEU A 550 9.43 16.86 2.98
C LEU A 550 9.99 18.08 2.20
N PRO A 551 11.00 18.80 2.73
CA PRO A 551 11.69 19.86 2.01
C PRO A 551 12.69 19.31 0.98
N TYR A 552 12.87 20.03 -0.13
CA TYR A 552 13.68 19.57 -1.27
C TYR A 552 14.51 20.66 -1.96
N TYR A 553 15.54 20.20 -2.67
CA TYR A 553 16.09 20.85 -3.86
C TYR A 553 15.27 20.43 -5.09
N ASN A 554 14.90 21.40 -5.93
CA ASN A 554 14.29 21.17 -7.24
C ASN A 554 15.35 21.44 -8.32
N LEU A 555 15.70 20.40 -9.07
CA LEU A 555 16.54 20.44 -10.27
C LEU A 555 15.63 20.25 -11.49
N THR A 556 15.54 21.26 -12.35
CA THR A 556 14.66 21.23 -13.53
C THR A 556 15.44 21.54 -14.80
N TYR A 557 15.16 20.80 -15.87
CA TYR A 557 15.65 21.05 -17.23
C TYR A 557 14.47 21.38 -18.14
N ALA A 558 14.39 22.63 -18.61
CA ALA A 558 13.40 23.05 -19.60
C ALA A 558 14.03 23.11 -21.01
N PHE A 559 13.40 22.49 -22.00
CA PHE A 559 13.95 22.31 -23.35
C PHE A 559 12.99 22.81 -24.45
N GLY A 560 13.53 23.00 -25.65
CA GLY A 560 12.77 23.33 -26.87
C GLY A 560 12.51 22.09 -27.72
N ASP A 561 12.36 22.27 -29.04
CA ASP A 561 12.43 21.16 -29.98
C ASP A 561 13.83 20.51 -29.96
N LEU A 562 13.86 19.18 -29.95
CA LEU A 562 15.08 18.35 -29.98
C LEU A 562 15.29 17.71 -31.37
N GLY A 563 14.68 18.27 -32.41
CA GLY A 563 14.76 17.78 -33.79
C GLY A 563 13.96 16.50 -34.01
N GLY A 564 12.82 16.37 -33.32
CA GLY A 564 12.03 15.13 -33.29
C GLY A 564 12.64 13.97 -32.50
N ALA A 565 13.80 14.15 -31.86
CA ALA A 565 14.37 13.16 -30.95
C ALA A 565 13.54 13.07 -29.65
N VAL A 566 13.32 11.86 -29.15
CA VAL A 566 12.64 11.64 -27.86
C VAL A 566 13.44 12.32 -26.73
N PRO A 567 12.83 13.19 -25.91
CA PRO A 567 13.50 13.79 -24.75
C PRO A 567 13.98 12.72 -23.77
N GLN A 568 15.26 12.75 -23.39
CA GLN A 568 15.90 11.76 -22.54
C GLN A 568 16.94 12.37 -21.59
N ILE A 569 16.98 11.84 -20.37
CA ILE A 569 18.07 12.00 -19.40
C ILE A 569 18.54 10.62 -18.96
N VAL A 570 19.86 10.42 -18.93
CA VAL A 570 20.54 9.31 -18.26
C VAL A 570 21.20 9.84 -16.99
N ILE A 571 20.98 9.16 -15.87
CA ILE A 571 21.52 9.50 -14.55
C ILE A 571 22.41 8.34 -14.12
N ALA A 572 23.72 8.44 -14.38
CA ALA A 572 24.69 7.49 -13.87
C ALA A 572 24.98 7.77 -12.39
N VAL A 573 25.12 6.71 -11.59
CA VAL A 573 25.39 6.78 -10.15
C VAL A 573 26.67 6.04 -9.78
N GLU A 574 27.48 6.66 -8.92
CA GLU A 574 28.70 6.07 -8.36
C GLU A 574 28.68 6.29 -6.85
N LYS A 575 28.68 5.20 -6.07
CA LYS A 575 28.78 5.27 -4.62
C LYS A 575 30.23 5.51 -4.22
N ILE A 576 30.46 6.50 -3.34
CA ILE A 576 31.79 6.99 -2.93
C ILE A 576 31.98 6.91 -1.41
#